data_AF-A0A9E2I5W5-F1
#
_entry.id   AF-A0A9E2I5W5-F1
#
_cell.length_a   1.000
_cell.length_b   1.000
_cell.length_c   1.000
_cell.angle_alpha   90.00
_cell.angle_beta   90.00
_cell.angle_gamma   90.00
#
_symmetry.space_group_name_H-M   'P 1'
#
loop_
_entity.id
_entity.type
_entity.pdbx_description
1 polymer ?
#
loop_
_entity_poly.entity_id
_entity_poly.type
_entity_poly.pdbx_seq_one_letter_code
_entity_poly.pdbx_strand_id
1 'polypeptide(L)' 'MVDEAVVNTVRKYLRTLDAQGIPAPFGVVYGSQARGTTHEWSDIDLLVVSPMFDKQRKREDWVNI' A
#
# COMPACT_ATOMS: atom_id res chain seq x y z
N MET A 1 -6.26 14.23 10.63
CA MET A 1 -6.90 12.96 10.24
C MET A 1 -6.72 12.82 8.74
N VAL A 2 -6.43 11.63 8.22
CA VAL A 2 -6.25 11.41 6.77
C VAL A 2 -7.56 11.70 6.05
N ASP A 3 -7.48 12.34 4.87
CA ASP A 3 -8.64 12.64 4.03
C ASP A 3 -9.42 11.35 3.66
N GLU A 4 -10.75 11.41 3.70
CA GLU A 4 -11.61 10.26 3.39
C GLU A 4 -11.44 9.76 1.96
N ALA A 5 -11.18 10.64 0.99
CA ALA A 5 -10.90 10.26 -0.38
C ALA A 5 -9.61 9.43 -0.50
N VAL A 6 -8.59 9.76 0.29
CA VAL A 6 -7.34 8.98 0.40
C VAL A 6 -7.65 7.61 1.00
N VAL A 7 -8.41 7.54 2.09
CA VAL A 7 -8.80 6.27 2.73
C VAL A 7 -9.59 5.38 1.75
N ASN A 8 -10.53 5.94 1.00
CA ASN A 8 -11.34 5.21 0.03
C ASN A 8 -10.51 4.71 -1.16
N THR A 9 -9.54 5.51 -1.62
CA THR A 9 -8.58 5.12 -2.66
C THR A 9 -7.72 3.95 -2.20
N VAL A 10 -7.16 4.02 -0.98
CA VAL A 10 -6.37 2.94 -0.39
C VAL A 10 -7.20 1.66 -0.23
N ARG A 11 -8.43 1.75 0.28
CA ARG A 11 -9.33 0.58 0.39
C ARG A 11 -9.64 -0.06 -0.96
N LYS A 12 -9.82 0.76 -2.00
CA LYS A 12 -10.01 0.24 -3.37
C LYS A 12 -8.76 -0.47 -3.85
N TYR A 13 -7.58 0.12 -3.64
CA TYR A 13 -6.31 -0.48 -4.01
C TYR A 13 -6.06 -1.84 -3.32
N LEU A 14 -6.26 -1.94 -2.00
CA LEU A 14 -6.09 -3.21 -1.27
C LEU A 14 -7.04 -4.30 -1.78
N ARG A 15 -8.30 -3.95 -2.10
CA ARG A 15 -9.24 -4.89 -2.73
C ARG A 15 -8.80 -5.34 -4.12
N THR A 16 -8.22 -4.44 -4.91
CA THR A 16 -7.68 -4.79 -6.23
C THR A 16 -6.49 -5.74 -6.11
N LEU A 17 -5.59 -5.54 -5.15
CA LEU A 17 -4.49 -6.46 -4.88
C LEU A 17 -4.99 -7.87 -4.53
N ASP A 18 -5.98 -7.94 -3.63
CA ASP A 18 -6.59 -9.21 -3.22
C ASP A 18 -7.23 -9.94 -4.42
N ALA A 19 -7.97 -9.20 -5.26
CA ALA A 19 -8.56 -9.73 -6.49
C ALA A 19 -7.51 -10.20 -7.53
N GLN A 20 -6.28 -9.69 -7.47
CA GLN A 20 -5.15 -10.10 -8.31
C GLN A 20 -4.30 -11.21 -7.66
N GLY A 21 -4.72 -11.77 -6.53
CA GLY A 21 -4.02 -12.86 -5.85
C GLY A 21 -2.87 -12.41 -4.96
N ILE A 22 -2.83 -11.12 -4.58
CA ILE A 22 -1.91 -10.58 -3.56
C ILE A 22 -2.73 -10.29 -2.31
N PRO A 23 -2.76 -11.19 -1.30
CA PRO A 23 -3.59 -11.00 -0.11
C PRO A 23 -3.13 -9.75 0.64
N ALA A 24 -3.99 -8.75 0.79
CA ALA A 24 -3.64 -7.46 1.37
C ALA A 24 -4.53 -7.13 2.58
N PRO A 25 -4.40 -7.86 3.70
CA PRO A 25 -5.30 -7.76 4.86
C PRO A 25 -5.39 -6.36 5.46
N PHE A 26 -4.31 -5.58 5.43
CA PHE A 26 -4.32 -4.18 5.82
C PHE A 26 -3.17 -3.39 5.20
N GLY A 27 -3.31 -2.06 5.23
CA GLY A 27 -2.26 -1.14 4.82
C GLY A 27 -2.13 0.01 5.81
N VAL A 28 -0.95 0.62 5.84
CA VAL A 28 -0.62 1.77 6.70
C VAL A 28 -0.31 2.96 5.80
N VAL A 29 -1.14 4.00 5.87
CA VAL A 29 -0.85 5.29 5.23
C VAL A 29 0.18 6.03 6.07
N TYR A 30 1.25 6.50 5.44
CA TYR A 30 2.28 7.30 6.11
C TYR A 30 2.60 8.56 5.28
N GLY A 31 3.71 9.23 5.58
CA GLY A 31 4.16 10.37 4.80
C GLY A 31 3.28 11.62 4.96
N SER A 32 3.21 12.41 3.89
CA SER A 32 2.55 13.74 3.90
C SER A 32 1.05 13.63 4.18
N GLN A 33 0.38 12.60 3.66
CA GLN A 33 -1.05 12.33 3.88
C GLN A 33 -1.36 12.07 5.35
N ALA A 34 -0.51 11.30 6.05
CA ALA A 34 -0.68 11.03 7.48
C ALA A 34 -0.34 12.23 8.36
N ARG A 35 0.62 13.06 7.94
CA ARG A 35 1.11 14.23 8.70
C ARG A 35 0.26 15.49 8.51
N GLY A 36 -0.66 15.50 7.54
CA GLY A 36 -1.46 16.68 7.19
C GLY A 36 -0.66 17.77 6.47
N THR A 37 0.48 17.41 5.86
CA THR A 37 1.34 18.33 5.10
C THR A 37 1.27 18.03 3.59
N THR A 38 0.14 17.47 3.15
CA THR A 38 -0.11 17.10 1.76
C THR A 38 -0.41 18.34 0.90
N HIS A 39 -0.05 18.30 -0.37
CA HIS A 39 -0.36 19.32 -1.37
C HIS A 39 -0.82 18.67 -2.68
N GLU A 40 -1.22 19.45 -3.68
CA GLU A 40 -1.84 18.96 -4.93
C GLU A 40 -1.01 17.93 -5.72
N TRP A 41 0.32 17.89 -5.50
CA TRP A 41 1.26 16.95 -6.12
C TRP A 41 1.79 15.89 -5.16
N SER A 42 1.23 15.81 -3.95
CA SER A 42 1.61 14.78 -2.99
C SER A 42 1.02 13.43 -3.36
N ASP A 43 1.87 12.42 -3.39
CA ASP A 43 1.46 11.04 -3.55
C ASP A 43 0.76 10.49 -2.29
N ILE A 44 0.28 9.24 -2.38
CA ILE A 44 -0.17 8.46 -1.24
C ILE A 44 0.91 7.44 -0.90
N ASP A 45 1.65 7.70 0.18
CA ASP A 45 2.60 6.74 0.72
C ASP A 45 1.85 5.63 1.49
N LEU A 46 1.92 4.40 0.96
CA LEU A 46 1.19 3.25 1.49
C LEU A 46 2.12 2.04 1.70
N LEU A 47 2.19 1.56 2.94
CA LEU A 47 2.76 0.25 3.25
C LEU A 47 1.66 -0.79 3.18
N VAL A 48 1.81 -1.78 2.31
CA VAL A 48 0.90 -2.94 2.23
C VAL A 48 1.49 -4.07 3.07
N VAL A 49 0.70 -4.60 4.01
CA VAL A 49 1.10 -5.78 4.79
C VAL A 49 0.43 -7.00 4.17
N SER A 50 1.24 -7.97 3.75
CA SER A 50 0.77 -9.17 3.06
C SER A 50 1.60 -10.39 3.46
N PRO A 51 0.95 -11.52 3.81
CA PRO A 51 1.66 -12.77 4.12
C PRO A 51 2.43 -13.34 2.93
N MET A 52 2.14 -12.88 1.70
CA MET A 52 2.86 -13.29 0.48
C MET A 52 4.37 -12.97 0.55
N PHE A 53 4.75 -11.99 1.38
CA PHE A 53 6.12 -11.50 1.54
C PHE A 53 6.76 -11.85 2.89
N ASP A 54 6.14 -12.71 3.71
CA ASP A 54 6.70 -13.11 5.01
C ASP A 54 7.98 -13.95 4.87
N LYS A 55 8.12 -14.67 3.75
CA LYS A 55 9.33 -15.43 3.46
C LYS A 55 10.44 -14.50 3.01
N GLN A 56 11.66 -14.79 3.46
CA GLN A 56 12.85 -14.08 3.01
C GLN A 56 12.95 -14.13 1.47
N ARG A 57 12.93 -12.95 0.85
CA ARG A 57 13.21 -12.76 -0.57
C ARG A 57 14.66 -12.36 -0.73
N LYS A 58 15.39 -13.05 -1.60
CA LYS A 58 16.73 -12.65 -2.04
C LYS A 58 16.63 -11.84 -3.32
N ARG A 59 17.70 -11.11 -3.65
CA ARG A 59 17.74 -10.31 -4.89
C ARG A 59 17.53 -11.18 -6.13
N GLU A 60 18.03 -12.42 -6.11
CA GLU A 60 17.87 -13.38 -7.21
C GLU A 60 16.41 -13.77 -7.47
N ASP A 61 15.55 -13.74 -6.45
CA ASP A 61 14.13 -14.11 -6.57
C ASP A 61 13.33 -13.13 -7.43
N TRP A 62 13.85 -11.91 -7.64
CA TRP A 62 13.19 -10.85 -8.41
C TRP A 62 13.38 -10.97 -9.93
N VAL A 63 14.31 -11.83 -10.39
CA VAL A 63 14.60 -11.98 -11.83
C VAL A 63 13.54 -12.83 -12.55
N ASN A 64 12.67 -13.51 -11.80
CA ASN A 64 11.67 -14.46 -12.33
C ASN A 64 10.21 -14.12 -11.95
N ILE A 65 9.93 -12.85 -11.59
CA ILE A 65 8.57 -12.35 -11.33
C ILE A 65 8.08 -11.56 -12.56
#